data_AF-A0A916NLA9-F1
#
_entry.id   AF-A0A916NLA9-F1
#
_cell.length_a   1.000
_cell.length_b   1.000
_cell.length_c   1.000
_cell.angle_alpha   90.00
_cell.angle_beta   90.00
_cell.angle_gamma   90.00
#
_symmetry.space_group_name_H-M   'P 1'
#
loop_
_entity.id
_entity.type
_entity.pdbx_description
1 polymer ?
#
loop_
_entity_poly.entity_id
_entity_poly.type
_entity_poly.pdbx_seq_one_letter_code
_entity_poly.pdbx_strand_id
1 'polypeptide(L)'
;MAGTVKGIVLLKNTAILPQDQMYFERGLTANMLGFLFNERECRELDYVLRKELDEMLFDLNDKRIDSEIKMAIESRYKVIFRMYARLASPKEISRYARNRMYH
;
A
#
# COMPACT_ATOMS: atom_id res chain seq x y z
N MET A 1 26.67 18.28 -13.90
CA MET A 1 26.23 17.16 -13.05
C MET A 1 25.33 17.74 -11.97
N ALA A 2 24.01 17.66 -12.14
CA ALA A 2 23.05 18.18 -11.16
C ALA A 2 22.36 16.97 -10.52
N GLY A 3 22.72 16.68 -9.27
CA GLY A 3 22.12 15.60 -8.49
C GLY A 3 20.72 16.01 -8.04
N THR A 4 19.70 15.29 -8.50
CA THR A 4 18.33 15.41 -7.99
C THR A 4 18.27 14.72 -6.63
N VAL A 5 18.33 15.51 -5.56
CA VAL A 5 17.94 15.04 -4.22
C VAL A 5 16.42 14.84 -4.26
N LYS A 6 15.96 13.58 -4.30
CA LYS A 6 14.53 13.25 -4.12
C LYS A 6 14.15 13.47 -2.65
N GLY A 7 13.96 14.73 -2.30
CA GLY A 7 13.46 15.16 -1.00
C GLY A 7 11.93 15.11 -0.94
N ILE A 8 11.43 14.55 0.16
CA ILE A 8 10.14 14.83 0.80
C ILE A 8 8.91 14.67 -0.12
N VAL A 9 8.26 13.50 -0.05
CA VAL A 9 6.90 13.31 -0.56
C VAL A 9 5.94 14.11 0.34
N LEU A 10 5.77 15.39 0.00
CA LEU A 10 4.70 16.22 0.53
C LEU A 10 3.37 15.71 -0.02
N LEU A 11 2.54 15.22 0.89
CA LEU A 11 1.11 15.02 0.70
C LEU A 11 0.50 16.30 0.11
N LYS A 12 -0.07 16.18 -1.09
CA LYS A 12 -1.36 16.75 -1.50
C LYS A 12 -1.56 16.52 -3.00
N ASN A 13 -2.52 15.66 -3.33
CA ASN A 13 -3.41 15.87 -4.48
C ASN A 13 -4.72 15.11 -4.27
N THR A 14 -5.70 15.89 -3.81
CA THR A 14 -7.14 15.62 -3.83
C THR A 14 -7.68 15.67 -5.27
N ALA A 15 -8.75 14.89 -5.50
CA ALA A 15 -9.66 14.82 -6.66
C ALA A 15 -9.39 13.61 -7.61
N ILE A 16 -10.22 12.57 -7.78
CA ILE A 16 -11.61 12.26 -7.40
C ILE A 16 -11.70 10.73 -7.19
N LEU A 17 -12.04 10.29 -5.98
CA LEU A 17 -12.52 8.94 -5.67
C LEU A 17 -13.77 9.15 -4.78
N PRO A 18 -14.88 8.41 -5.00
CA PRO A 18 -16.17 8.66 -4.35
C PRO A 18 -16.07 8.61 -2.81
N GLN A 19 -16.77 9.54 -2.16
CA GLN A 19 -16.44 10.11 -0.85
C GLN A 19 -16.79 9.28 0.41
N ASP A 20 -17.37 8.08 0.32
CA ASP A 20 -18.06 7.51 1.49
C ASP A 20 -17.40 6.31 2.20
N GLN A 21 -16.13 5.95 1.92
CA GLN A 21 -15.58 4.73 2.56
C GLN A 21 -14.08 4.70 2.86
N MET A 22 -13.47 5.84 3.18
CA MET A 22 -12.09 5.88 3.67
C MET A 22 -11.89 6.70 4.95
N TYR A 23 -12.92 6.80 5.80
CA TYR A 23 -12.81 7.44 7.12
C TYR A 23 -13.57 6.66 8.18
N PHE A 24 -13.22 5.40 8.39
CA PHE A 24 -13.64 4.69 9.59
C PHE A 24 -12.58 3.68 10.04
N GLU A 25 -11.44 4.19 10.48
CA GLU A 25 -10.77 3.59 11.64
C GLU A 25 -9.99 4.67 12.40
N ARG A 26 -10.33 4.72 13.68
CA ARG A 26 -10.06 5.74 14.68
C ARG A 26 -8.57 6.06 14.85
N GLY A 27 -8.33 7.34 15.16
CA GLY A 27 -7.23 7.87 15.99
C GLY A 27 -5.98 7.00 16.12
N LEU A 28 -4.99 7.26 15.27
CA LEU A 28 -3.60 6.92 15.55
C LEU A 28 -2.84 8.23 15.74
N THR A 29 -2.50 8.55 16.99
CA THR A 29 -1.32 9.34 17.32
C THR A 29 -0.10 8.58 16.81
N ALA A 30 0.14 8.60 15.50
CA ALA A 30 1.29 7.92 14.92
C ALA A 30 2.49 8.85 15.05
N ASN A 31 3.37 8.56 16.01
CA ASN A 31 4.78 8.94 15.89
C ASN A 31 5.31 8.29 14.60
N MET A 32 5.22 9.00 13.47
CA MET A 32 5.76 8.54 12.21
C MET A 32 7.27 8.79 12.22
N LEU A 33 8.04 7.71 12.17
CA LEU A 33 9.47 7.75 11.92
C LEU A 33 9.69 7.65 10.41
N GLY A 34 10.51 8.56 9.86
CA GLY A 34 10.91 8.56 8.47
C GLY A 34 12.20 7.75 8.26
N PHE A 35 12.34 7.17 7.07
CA PHE A 35 13.58 6.55 6.59
C PHE A 35 14.05 7.29 5.35
N LEU A 36 15.37 7.45 5.20
CA LEU A 36 15.99 7.99 3.99
C LEU A 36 16.53 6.81 3.17
N PHE A 37 16.13 6.73 1.92
CA PHE A 37 16.56 5.69 0.99
C PHE A 37 17.30 6.30 -0.19
N ASN A 38 18.35 5.62 -0.65
CA ASN A 38 18.95 5.91 -1.93
C ASN A 38 18.13 5.29 -3.09
N GLU A 39 18.48 5.62 -4.33
CA GLU A 39 17.70 5.16 -5.48
C GLU A 39 17.67 3.64 -5.64
N ARG A 40 18.74 2.94 -5.26
CA ARG A 40 18.80 1.48 -5.32
C ARG A 40 17.86 0.88 -4.29
N GLU A 41 17.92 1.36 -3.06
CA GLU A 41 17.03 0.93 -1.97
C GLU A 41 15.56 1.20 -2.29
N CYS A 42 15.23 2.35 -2.91
CA CYS A 42 13.88 2.64 -3.36
C CYS A 42 13.38 1.62 -4.39
N ARG A 43 14.24 1.17 -5.33
CA ARG A 43 13.87 0.15 -6.33
C ARG A 43 13.68 -1.22 -5.70
N GLU A 44 14.55 -1.61 -4.77
CA GLU A 44 14.38 -2.88 -4.05
C GLU A 44 13.13 -2.87 -3.18
N LEU A 45 12.85 -1.74 -2.50
CA LEU A 45 11.66 -1.59 -1.68
C LEU A 45 10.37 -1.62 -2.53
N ASP A 46 10.37 -0.96 -3.69
CA ASP A 46 9.28 -1.06 -4.66
C ASP A 46 9.03 -2.52 -5.08
N TYR A 47 10.10 -3.22 -5.47
CA TYR A 47 10.02 -4.62 -5.90
C TYR A 47 9.48 -5.53 -4.79
N VAL A 48 10.01 -5.41 -3.58
CA VAL A 48 9.59 -6.23 -2.42
C VAL A 48 8.12 -5.98 -2.10
N LEU A 49 7.69 -4.72 -1.99
CA LEU A 49 6.31 -4.40 -1.65
C LEU A 49 5.33 -4.92 -2.71
N ARG A 50 5.68 -4.82 -4.00
CA ARG A 50 4.86 -5.35 -5.09
C ARG A 50 4.74 -6.86 -5.05
N LYS A 51 5.87 -7.55 -4.87
CA LYS A 51 5.90 -9.01 -4.78
C LYS A 51 5.05 -9.51 -3.61
N GLU A 52 5.18 -8.89 -2.44
CA GLU A 52 4.37 -9.23 -1.27
C GLU A 52 2.88 -8.99 -1.50
N LEU A 53 2.50 -7.91 -2.19
CA LEU A 53 1.12 -7.66 -2.59
C LEU A 53 0.61 -8.72 -3.57
N ASP A 54 1.40 -9.09 -4.58
CA ASP A 54 1.05 -10.10 -5.58
C ASP A 54 0.83 -11.47 -4.91
N GLU A 55 1.71 -11.88 -3.99
CA GLU A 55 1.57 -13.14 -3.24
C GLU A 55 0.32 -13.14 -2.35
N MET A 56 0.09 -12.08 -1.57
CA MET A 56 -1.11 -11.99 -0.74
C MET A 56 -2.40 -11.97 -1.57
N LEU A 57 -2.42 -11.28 -2.70
CA LEU A 57 -3.57 -11.27 -3.60
C LEU A 57 -3.83 -12.65 -4.21
N PHE A 58 -2.77 -13.38 -4.54
CA PHE A 58 -2.86 -14.75 -5.03
C PHE A 58 -3.50 -15.65 -3.96
N ASP A 59 -3.00 -15.62 -2.73
CA ASP A 59 -3.56 -16.40 -1.62
C ASP A 59 -5.03 -16.04 -1.36
N LEU A 60 -5.36 -14.74 -1.32
CA LEU A 60 -6.73 -14.26 -1.05
C LEU A 60 -7.76 -14.68 -2.12
N ASN A 61 -7.30 -15.05 -3.30
CA ASN A 61 -8.14 -15.54 -4.38
C ASN A 61 -8.44 -17.05 -4.27
N ASP A 62 -7.69 -17.80 -3.44
CA ASP A 62 -7.99 -19.20 -3.16
C ASP A 62 -9.19 -19.32 -2.20
N LYS A 63 -10.27 -19.95 -2.69
CA LYS A 63 -11.50 -20.16 -1.93
C LYS A 63 -11.38 -21.23 -0.84
N ARG A 64 -10.29 -21.99 -0.83
CA ARG A 64 -10.05 -23.10 0.11
C ARG A 64 -9.32 -22.68 1.38
N ILE A 65 -8.84 -21.44 1.43
CA ILE A 65 -8.15 -20.92 2.62
C ILE A 65 -9.17 -20.70 3.74
N ASP A 66 -8.78 -21.12 4.94
CA ASP A 66 -9.53 -20.90 6.16
C ASP A 66 -9.81 -19.41 6.41
N SER A 67 -10.99 -19.08 6.95
CA SER A 67 -11.41 -17.70 7.14
C SER A 67 -10.51 -16.91 8.09
N GLU A 68 -9.94 -17.54 9.13
CA GLU A 68 -9.03 -16.90 10.07
C GLU A 68 -7.70 -16.55 9.38
N ILE A 69 -7.18 -17.48 8.57
CA ILE A 69 -5.97 -17.25 7.77
C ILE A 69 -6.22 -16.12 6.77
N LYS A 70 -7.38 -16.12 6.11
CA LYS A 70 -7.77 -15.07 5.16
C LYS A 70 -7.79 -13.70 5.83
N MET A 71 -8.36 -13.58 7.02
CA MET A 71 -8.35 -12.33 7.79
C MET A 71 -6.94 -11.87 8.15
N ALA A 72 -6.05 -12.79 8.51
CA ALA A 72 -4.65 -12.46 8.80
C ALA A 72 -3.94 -11.89 7.55
N ILE A 73 -4.14 -12.51 6.39
CA ILE A 73 -3.60 -12.03 5.11
C ILE A 73 -4.17 -10.65 4.74
N GLU A 74 -5.48 -10.43 4.94
CA GLU A 74 -6.10 -9.12 4.69
C GLU A 74 -5.56 -8.02 5.61
N SER A 75 -5.28 -8.34 6.87
CA SER A 75 -4.65 -7.41 7.81
C SER A 75 -3.25 -7.00 7.34
N ARG A 76 -2.43 -7.97 6.94
CA ARG A 76 -1.08 -7.73 6.40
C ARG A 76 -1.15 -6.93 5.09
N TYR A 77 -2.05 -7.30 4.18
CA TYR A 77 -2.27 -6.61 2.91
C TYR A 77 -2.52 -5.11 3.12
N LYS A 78 -3.36 -4.72 4.08
CA LYS A 78 -3.65 -3.30 4.36
C LYS A 78 -2.39 -2.51 4.73
N VAL A 79 -1.50 -3.10 5.52
CA VAL A 79 -0.25 -2.44 5.94
C VAL A 79 0.70 -2.28 4.75
N ILE A 80 0.94 -3.36 4.00
CA ILE A 80 1.84 -3.34 2.84
C ILE A 80 1.30 -2.42 1.74
N PHE A 81 0.00 -2.46 1.46
CA PHE A 81 -0.63 -1.58 0.47
C PHE A 81 -0.44 -0.10 0.83
N ARG A 82 -0.60 0.26 2.11
CA ARG A 82 -0.34 1.64 2.59
C ARG A 82 1.13 2.03 2.51
N MET A 83 2.05 1.10 2.66
CA MET A 83 3.49 1.36 2.45
C MET A 83 3.79 1.60 0.97
N TYR A 84 3.29 0.72 0.09
CA TYR A 84 3.46 0.83 -1.36
C TYR A 84 2.85 2.12 -1.92
N ALA A 85 1.67 2.51 -1.45
CA ALA A 85 0.99 3.73 -1.87
C ALA A 85 1.76 5.03 -1.55
N ARG A 86 2.80 4.98 -0.70
CA ARG A 86 3.69 6.14 -0.44
C ARG A 86 4.76 6.32 -1.52
N LEU A 87 5.04 5.27 -2.31
CA LEU A 87 6.12 5.22 -3.29
C LEU A 87 5.59 5.21 -4.73
N ALA A 88 4.49 4.50 -4.96
CA ALA A 88 3.96 4.20 -6.28
C ALA A 88 3.09 5.31 -6.87
N SER A 89 3.04 5.39 -8.19
CA SER A 89 2.11 6.29 -8.88
C SER A 89 0.65 5.81 -8.74
N PRO A 90 -0.36 6.69 -8.88
CA PRO A 90 -1.77 6.28 -8.81
C PRO A 90 -2.15 5.15 -9.80
N LYS A 91 -1.52 5.12 -10.98
CA LYS A 91 -1.72 4.08 -12.00
C LYS A 91 -1.19 2.71 -11.54
N GLU A 92 -0.12 2.70 -10.76
CA GLU A 92 0.46 1.46 -10.25
C GLU A 92 -0.31 0.97 -9.02
N ILE A 93 -0.77 1.89 -8.16
CA ILE A 93 -1.61 1.58 -7.01
C ILE A 93 -2.93 0.94 -7.44
N SER A 94 -3.55 1.42 -8.53
CA SER A 94 -4.85 0.90 -9.00
C SER A 94 -4.82 -0.57 -9.37
N ARG A 95 -3.66 -1.14 -9.72
CA ARG A 95 -3.49 -2.58 -9.98
C ARG A 95 -3.73 -3.45 -8.76
N TYR A 96 -3.48 -2.90 -7.58
CA TYR A 96 -3.60 -3.61 -6.32
C TYR A 96 -4.89 -3.24 -5.60
N ALA A 97 -5.65 -2.25 -6.08
CA ALA A 97 -6.88 -1.81 -5.43
C ALA A 97 -7.93 -2.94 -5.43
N ARG A 98 -8.30 -3.43 -4.24
CA ARG A 98 -9.40 -4.38 -4.05
C ARG A 98 -10.69 -3.61 -3.76
N ASN A 99 -11.73 -3.83 -4.57
CA ASN A 99 -13.10 -3.50 -4.17
C ASN A 99 -13.55 -4.51 -3.11
N ARG A 100 -13.93 -4.05 -1.91
CA ARG A 100 -14.64 -4.90 -0.95
C ARG A 100 -16.07 -5.13 -1.46
N MET A 101 -16.24 -5.98 -2.47
CA MET A 101 -17.53 -6.61 -2.71
C MET A 101 -17.48 -7.95 -1.96
N TYR A 102 -17.93 -7.92 -0.72
CA TYR A 102 -18.17 -9.14 0.07
C TYR A 102 -19.29 -9.94 -0.60
N HIS A 103 -19.06 -11.23 -0.83
CA HIS A 103 -20.10 -12.25 -0.89
C HIS A 103 -20.20 -12.91 0.48
#